data_AF-A0A8J2KYR4-F1
#
_entry.id   AF-A0A8J2KYR4-F1
#
_cell.length_a   1.000
_cell.length_b   1.000
_cell.length_c   1.000
_cell.angle_alpha   90.00
_cell.angle_beta   90.00
_cell.angle_gamma   90.00
#
_symmetry.space_group_name_H-M   'P 1'
#
loop_
_entity.id
_entity.type
_entity.pdbx_description
1 polymer ?
#
loop_
_entity_poly.entity_id
_entity_poly.type
_entity_poly.pdbx_seq_one_letter_code
_entity_poly.pdbx_strand_id
1 'polypeptide(L)'
;MLPYGAVAAMDYAVAAGSFHPRQSPVNPAFTHSCILELRKEKSRDAARSRRGKENYEFYELAKMLPLPAAITSQLDKASIIRLTISYLRLKDFSAHGDPPWVRDNPPLSKK
;
A
#
# COMPACT_ATOMS: atom_id res chain seq x y z
N MET A 1 31.88 37.57 -21.08
CA MET A 1 30.92 38.55 -21.62
C MET A 1 29.56 38.22 -21.02
N LEU A 2 29.23 38.81 -19.87
CA LEU A 2 27.94 38.70 -19.19
C LEU A 2 27.38 40.12 -19.05
N PRO A 3 26.06 40.34 -19.24
CA PRO A 3 25.54 41.66 -19.56
C PRO A 3 25.46 42.60 -18.35
N TYR A 4 25.83 43.85 -18.62
CA TYR A 4 25.55 45.05 -17.85
C TYR A 4 24.04 45.17 -17.56
N GLY A 5 23.65 45.12 -16.30
CA GLY A 5 22.26 45.41 -15.91
C GLY A 5 22.00 45.50 -14.40
N ALA A 6 23.04 45.47 -13.57
CA ALA A 6 22.89 45.39 -12.11
C ALA A 6 23.08 46.73 -11.35
N VAL A 7 23.20 47.87 -12.05
CA VAL A 7 23.54 49.16 -11.41
C VAL A 7 22.80 50.35 -12.01
N ALA A 8 21.46 50.38 -11.97
CA ALA A 8 20.72 51.62 -12.21
C ALA A 8 19.28 51.53 -11.67
N ALA A 9 19.09 51.75 -10.37
CA ALA A 9 17.87 52.32 -9.79
C ALA A 9 18.03 52.41 -8.26
N MET A 10 19.10 53.07 -7.80
CA MET A 10 19.26 53.51 -6.41
C MET A 10 19.12 55.02 -6.42
N ASP A 11 17.94 55.53 -6.79
CA ASP A 11 17.68 56.96 -6.74
C ASP A 11 16.21 57.27 -6.38
N TYR A 12 16.09 57.88 -5.21
CA TYR A 12 15.04 58.80 -4.75
C TYR A 12 13.59 58.32 -4.65
N ALA A 13 13.22 57.89 -3.44
CA ALA A 13 11.89 58.14 -2.89
C ALA A 13 11.95 58.25 -1.35
N VAL A 14 12.31 59.43 -0.85
CA VAL A 14 11.88 59.87 0.50
C VAL A 14 10.44 60.31 0.36
N ALA A 15 9.50 59.42 0.67
CA ALA A 15 8.10 59.75 0.84
C ALA A 15 7.54 58.91 2.00
N ALA A 16 6.94 59.61 2.95
CA ALA A 16 6.33 59.08 4.15
C ALA A 16 5.26 58.02 3.85
N GLY A 17 5.17 56.99 4.71
CA GLY A 17 3.99 56.13 4.81
C GLY A 17 4.26 54.63 4.64
N SER A 18 4.04 53.88 5.73
CA SER A 18 3.63 52.47 5.76
C SER A 18 4.60 51.43 5.17
N PHE A 19 5.44 50.86 6.04
CA PHE A 19 6.07 49.55 5.84
C PHE A 19 4.98 48.48 5.67
N HIS A 20 4.65 48.11 4.43
CA HIS A 20 4.00 46.84 4.13
C HIS A 20 5.10 45.82 3.79
N PRO A 21 5.18 44.66 4.45
CA PRO A 21 6.04 43.60 3.96
C PRO A 21 5.54 43.18 2.58
N ARG A 22 6.37 43.36 1.55
CA ARG A 22 6.11 42.88 0.20
C ARG A 22 5.97 41.35 0.24
N GLN A 23 4.75 40.85 0.39
CA GLN A 23 4.44 39.44 0.18
C GLN A 23 4.65 39.16 -1.30
N SER A 24 5.73 38.47 -1.63
CA SER A 24 5.89 37.82 -2.92
C SER A 24 4.68 36.88 -3.09
N PRO A 25 3.88 36.98 -4.18
CA PRO A 25 2.77 36.08 -4.37
C PRO A 25 3.34 34.68 -4.59
N VAL A 26 3.23 33.83 -3.56
CA VAL A 26 3.52 32.40 -3.70
C VAL A 26 2.52 31.84 -4.70
N ASN A 27 3.02 31.43 -5.88
CA ASN A 27 2.15 30.92 -6.95
C ASN A 27 1.31 29.74 -6.41
N PRO A 28 -0.02 29.87 -6.32
CA PRO A 28 -0.88 28.86 -5.69
C PRO A 28 -0.81 27.51 -6.42
N ALA A 29 -0.48 27.52 -7.72
CA ALA A 29 -0.23 26.31 -8.50
C ALA A 29 0.92 25.43 -7.94
N PHE A 30 1.98 26.04 -7.40
CA PHE A 30 3.11 25.30 -6.82
C PHE A 30 2.72 24.60 -5.51
N THR A 31 1.90 25.26 -4.68
CA THR A 31 1.39 24.67 -3.43
C THR A 31 0.43 23.50 -3.68
N HIS A 32 -0.45 23.63 -4.69
CA HIS A 32 -1.37 22.56 -5.06
C HIS A 32 -0.63 21.34 -5.62
N SER A 33 0.38 21.55 -6.46
CA SER A 33 1.24 20.47 -6.97
C SER A 33 1.96 19.72 -5.86
N CYS A 34 2.58 20.43 -4.90
CA CYS A 34 3.28 19.84 -3.76
C CYS A 34 2.33 19.01 -2.85
N ILE A 35 1.12 19.51 -2.59
CA ILE A 35 0.12 18.79 -1.78
C ILE A 35 -0.37 17.52 -2.47
N LEU A 36 -0.58 17.57 -3.80
CA LEU A 36 -0.97 16.39 -4.57
C LEU A 36 0.12 15.32 -4.56
N GLU A 37 1.39 15.70 -4.72
CA GLU A 37 2.51 14.77 -4.65
C GLU A 37 2.64 14.15 -3.25
N LEU A 38 2.46 14.92 -2.18
CA LEU A 38 2.45 14.38 -0.82
C LEU A 38 1.31 13.37 -0.58
N ARG A 39 0.12 13.64 -1.13
CA ARG A 39 -1.02 12.70 -1.05
C ARG A 39 -0.74 11.41 -1.83
N LYS A 40 -0.15 11.52 -3.02
CA LYS A 40 0.27 10.34 -3.81
C LYS A 40 1.34 9.54 -3.07
N GLU A 41 2.33 10.19 -2.46
CA GLU A 41 3.36 9.52 -1.67
C GLU A 41 2.75 8.74 -0.51
N LYS A 42 1.86 9.37 0.28
CA LYS A 42 1.14 8.68 1.37
C LYS A 42 0.33 7.48 0.87
N SER A 43 -0.33 7.60 -0.27
CA SER A 43 -1.08 6.48 -0.88
C SER A 43 -0.15 5.34 -1.31
N ARG A 44 1.03 5.67 -1.85
CA ARG A 44 2.04 4.68 -2.24
C ARG A 44 2.58 3.95 -1.01
N ASP A 45 2.90 4.66 0.05
CA ASP A 45 3.37 4.06 1.30
C ASP A 45 2.30 3.20 1.96
N ALA A 46 1.05 3.64 1.98
CA ALA A 46 -0.08 2.83 2.47
C ALA A 46 -0.25 1.54 1.65
N ALA A 47 -0.12 1.61 0.32
CA ALA A 47 -0.17 0.43 -0.54
C ALA A 47 1.02 -0.52 -0.31
N ARG A 48 2.23 0.02 -0.13
CA ARG A 48 3.44 -0.75 0.19
C ARG A 48 3.31 -1.44 1.54
N SER A 49 2.86 -0.73 2.57
CA SER A 49 2.62 -1.26 3.91
C SER A 49 1.61 -2.41 3.88
N ARG A 50 0.47 -2.23 3.18
CA ARG A 50 -0.53 -3.28 3.01
C ARG A 50 0.04 -4.54 2.33
N ARG A 51 0.77 -4.38 1.23
CA ARG A 51 1.43 -5.50 0.53
C ARG A 51 2.46 -6.20 1.42
N GLY A 52 3.25 -5.42 2.17
CA GLY A 52 4.23 -5.96 3.11
C GLY A 52 3.59 -6.80 4.21
N LYS A 53 2.50 -6.29 4.81
CA LYS A 53 1.74 -7.03 5.83
C LYS A 53 1.11 -8.30 5.26
N GLU A 54 0.46 -8.21 4.11
CA GLU A 54 -0.10 -9.38 3.42
C GLU A 54 0.97 -10.44 3.14
N ASN A 55 2.13 -10.05 2.60
CA ASN A 55 3.26 -10.97 2.38
C ASN A 55 3.70 -11.65 3.68
N TYR A 56 3.83 -10.89 4.77
CA TYR A 56 4.20 -11.44 6.07
C TYR A 56 3.19 -12.49 6.55
N GLU A 57 1.89 -12.19 6.49
CA GLU A 57 0.85 -13.16 6.88
C GLU A 57 0.88 -14.42 6.02
N PHE A 58 1.15 -14.31 4.72
CA PHE A 58 1.34 -15.48 3.84
C PHE A 58 2.51 -16.35 4.29
N TYR A 59 3.65 -15.74 4.67
CA TYR A 59 4.80 -16.49 5.16
C TYR A 59 4.54 -17.15 6.51
N GLU A 60 3.88 -16.46 7.44
CA GLU A 60 3.49 -17.05 8.72
C GLU A 60 2.51 -18.21 8.53
N LEU A 61 1.54 -18.06 7.63
CA LEU A 61 0.63 -19.15 7.26
C LEU A 61 1.38 -20.36 6.69
N ALA A 62 2.34 -20.14 5.78
CA ALA A 62 3.13 -21.21 5.20
C ALA A 62 3.94 -21.99 6.26
N LYS A 63 4.44 -21.31 7.31
CA LYS A 63 5.16 -21.95 8.43
C LYS A 63 4.27 -22.87 9.27
N MET A 64 2.95 -22.65 9.27
CA MET A 64 2.00 -23.49 10.02
C MET A 64 1.57 -24.75 9.26
N LEU A 65 1.91 -24.89 7.97
CA LEU A 65 1.64 -26.10 7.22
C LEU A 65 2.49 -27.26 7.75
N PRO A 66 1.97 -28.51 7.76
CA PRO A 66 2.71 -29.69 8.22
C PRO A 66 3.73 -30.17 7.18
N LEU A 67 4.63 -29.27 6.76
CA LEU A 67 5.64 -29.49 5.73
C LEU A 67 6.98 -28.93 6.22
N PRO A 68 8.12 -29.51 5.82
CA PRO A 68 9.43 -28.96 6.11
C PRO A 68 9.59 -27.51 5.64
N ALA A 69 10.28 -26.68 6.43
CA ALA A 69 10.52 -25.26 6.13
C ALA A 69 11.24 -25.03 4.79
N ALA A 70 12.08 -25.98 4.37
CA ALA A 70 12.76 -25.95 3.08
C ALA A 70 11.79 -25.96 1.88
N ILE A 71 10.60 -26.54 2.04
CA ILE A 71 9.55 -26.58 1.01
C ILE A 71 8.64 -25.36 1.15
N THR A 72 8.15 -25.07 2.35
CA THR A 72 7.17 -23.99 2.57
C THR A 72 7.71 -22.60 2.24
N SER A 73 9.02 -22.39 2.38
CA SER A 73 9.69 -21.15 1.99
C SER A 73 9.71 -20.89 0.47
N GLN A 74 9.51 -21.91 -0.36
CA GLN A 74 9.53 -21.81 -1.83
C GLN A 74 8.12 -21.76 -2.43
N LEU A 75 7.07 -21.85 -1.61
CA LEU A 75 5.70 -21.85 -2.11
C LEU A 75 5.29 -20.45 -2.58
N ASP A 76 4.60 -20.40 -3.72
CA ASP A 76 3.89 -19.22 -4.16
C ASP A 76 2.59 -19.02 -3.34
N LYS A 77 2.06 -17.78 -3.35
CA LYS A 77 0.87 -17.41 -2.55
C LYS A 77 -0.35 -18.29 -2.85
N ALA A 78 -0.58 -18.65 -4.11
CA ALA A 78 -1.75 -19.45 -4.48
C ALA A 78 -1.62 -20.89 -3.97
N SER A 79 -0.42 -21.46 -4.05
CA SER A 79 -0.17 -22.79 -3.48
C SER A 79 -0.29 -22.80 -1.96
N ILE A 80 0.14 -21.76 -1.24
CA ILE A 80 -0.08 -21.63 0.22
C ILE A 80 -1.58 -21.74 0.54
N ILE A 81 -2.44 -21.00 -0.17
CA ILE A 81 -3.90 -21.06 0.05
C ILE A 81 -4.46 -22.45 -0.26
N ARG A 82 -4.13 -23.02 -1.42
CA ARG A 82 -4.65 -24.33 -1.85
C ARG A 82 -4.27 -25.45 -0.88
N LEU A 83 -3.03 -25.44 -0.39
CA LEU A 83 -2.54 -26.41 0.58
C LEU A 83 -3.17 -26.21 1.96
N THR A 84 -3.34 -24.96 2.40
CA THR A 84 -4.02 -24.64 3.67
C THR A 84 -5.47 -25.15 3.67
N ILE A 85 -6.23 -24.84 2.62
CA ILE A 85 -7.62 -25.30 2.49
C ILE A 85 -7.68 -26.83 2.48
N SER A 86 -6.82 -27.47 1.70
CA SER A 86 -6.74 -28.94 1.63
C SER A 86 -6.39 -29.55 2.99
N TYR A 87 -5.45 -28.96 3.72
CA TYR A 87 -5.05 -29.42 5.05
C TYR A 87 -6.20 -29.33 6.05
N LEU A 88 -6.93 -28.20 6.10
CA LEU A 88 -8.07 -28.04 7.00
C LEU A 88 -9.19 -29.03 6.67
N ARG A 89 -9.51 -29.23 5.38
CA ARG A 89 -10.51 -30.20 4.95
C ARG A 89 -10.12 -31.63 5.28
N LEU A 90 -8.85 -31.99 5.11
CA LEU A 90 -8.36 -33.32 5.44
C LEU A 90 -8.37 -33.55 6.95
N LYS A 91 -7.97 -32.54 7.74
CA LYS A 91 -8.01 -32.59 9.20
C LYS A 91 -9.43 -32.80 9.73
N ASP A 92 -10.41 -32.09 9.16
CA ASP A 92 -11.83 -32.24 9.48
C ASP A 92 -12.35 -33.64 9.10
N PHE A 93 -12.03 -34.09 7.87
CA PHE A 93 -12.38 -35.43 7.39
C PHE A 93 -11.81 -36.53 8.30
N SER A 94 -10.54 -36.45 8.67
CA SER A 94 -9.90 -37.42 9.54
C SER A 94 -10.49 -37.43 10.97
N ALA A 95 -11.11 -36.34 11.42
CA ALA A 95 -11.74 -36.26 12.73
C ALA A 95 -13.20 -36.79 12.73
N HIS A 96 -13.95 -36.62 11.64
CA HIS A 96 -15.38 -36.94 11.59
C HIS A 96 -15.74 -38.13 10.70
N GLY A 97 -14.85 -38.58 9.82
CA GLY A 97 -15.07 -39.71 8.91
C GLY A 97 -15.88 -39.39 7.65
N ASP A 98 -16.56 -38.24 7.61
CA ASP A 98 -17.35 -37.82 6.45
C ASP A 98 -16.67 -36.69 5.67
N PRO A 99 -16.65 -36.74 4.33
CA PRO A 99 -16.02 -35.68 3.55
C PRO A 99 -16.78 -34.36 3.69
N PRO A 100 -16.09 -33.22 3.91
CA PRO A 100 -16.76 -31.93 4.13
C PRO A 100 -17.61 -31.49 2.91
N TRP A 101 -17.25 -31.88 1.69
CA TRP A 101 -18.04 -31.58 0.48
C TRP A 101 -19.39 -32.30 0.40
N VAL A 102 -19.64 -33.30 1.27
CA VAL A 102 -20.97 -33.93 1.40
C VAL A 102 -21.95 -32.99 2.13
N ARG A 103 -21.45 -32.13 3.02
CA ARG A 103 -22.29 -31.19 3.79
C ARG A 103 -22.77 -29.99 2.95
N ASP A 104 -21.93 -29.56 2.01
CA ASP A 104 -22.19 -28.38 1.18
C ASP A 104 -23.13 -28.67 -0.01
N ASN A 105 -23.37 -29.94 -0.33
CA ASN A 105 -24.25 -30.35 -1.43
C ASN A 105 -25.32 -31.33 -0.92
N PRO A 106 -26.40 -30.83 -0.27
CA PRO A 106 -27.48 -31.68 0.18
C PRO A 106 -28.08 -32.43 -1.01
N PRO A 107 -28.43 -33.72 -0.86
CA PRO A 107 -29.04 -34.48 -1.95
C PRO A 107 -30.33 -33.78 -2.37
N LEU A 108 -30.46 -33.43 -3.66
CA LEU A 108 -31.72 -32.94 -4.22
C LEU A 108 -32.78 -34.01 -3.96
N SER A 109 -33.73 -33.70 -3.08
CA SER A 109 -34.87 -34.55 -2.81
C SER A 109 -35.59 -34.86 -4.13
N LYS A 110 -35.53 -36.12 -4.57
CA LYS A 110 -36.41 -36.61 -5.64
C LYS A 110 -37.83 -36.61 -5.08
N LYS A 111 -38.71 -35.78 -5.66
CA LYS A 111 -40.16 -35.92 -5.53
C LYS A 111 -40.62 -37.19 -6.22
#